data_AF-A0A933EFQ9-F1
#
_entry.id   AF-A0A933EFQ9-F1
#
_cell.length_a   1.000
_cell.length_b   1.000
_cell.length_c   1.000
_cell.angle_alpha   90.00
_cell.angle_beta   90.00
_cell.angle_gamma   90.00
#
_symmetry.space_group_name_H-M   'P 1'
#
loop_
_entity.id
_entity.type
_entity.pdbx_description
1 polymer ?
#
loop_
_entity_poly.entity_id
_entity_poly.type
_entity_poly.pdbx_seq_one_letter_code
_entity_poly.pdbx_strand_id
1 'polypeptide(L)' 'MVSRCPGQDIRNLRVELYKCPGCGAEVEIFSDEFKVKCHNCGTVINREKLPSCIQWCASARQCLGEERWRQLRGE' A
#
# COMPACT_ATOMS: atom_id res chain seq x y z
N MET A 1 9.45 22.38 -7.80
CA MET A 1 8.92 21.22 -8.55
C MET A 1 8.89 20.03 -7.61
N VAL A 2 7.71 19.46 -7.35
CA VAL A 2 7.62 18.17 -6.66
C VAL A 2 7.89 17.10 -7.72
N SER A 3 9.16 16.77 -7.93
CA SER A 3 9.59 15.85 -8.99
C SER A 3 9.33 14.36 -8.68
N ARG A 4 8.51 14.05 -7.67
CA ARG A 4 8.27 12.69 -7.16
C ARG A 4 6.80 12.51 -6.81
N CYS A 5 6.28 11.31 -7.00
CA CYS A 5 4.93 10.96 -6.57
C CYS A 5 4.82 11.11 -5.04
N PRO A 6 3.87 11.89 -4.49
CA PRO A 6 3.71 12.05 -3.03
C PRO A 6 3.49 10.72 -2.30
N GLY A 7 2.89 9.74 -2.99
CA GLY A 7 2.73 8.39 -2.44
C GLY A 7 4.05 7.62 -2.29
N GLN A 8 5.07 7.93 -3.09
CA GLN A 8 6.39 7.29 -2.94
C GLN A 8 7.27 7.97 -1.88
N ASP A 9 6.75 8.96 -1.16
CA ASP A 9 7.43 9.49 0.01
C ASP A 9 7.28 8.50 1.18
N ILE A 10 8.41 8.02 1.70
CA ILE A 10 8.48 7.10 2.84
C ILE A 10 7.70 7.60 4.06
N ARG A 11 7.54 8.93 4.21
CA ARG A 11 6.77 9.56 5.31
C ARG A 11 5.27 9.29 5.23
N ASN A 12 4.78 8.91 4.04
CA ASN A 12 3.36 8.67 3.77
C ASN A 12 3.02 7.17 3.69
N LEU A 13 4.01 6.28 3.89
CA LEU A 13 3.78 4.84 3.87
C LEU A 13 2.93 4.42 5.06
N ARG A 14 1.98 3.52 4.80
CA ARG A 14 1.16 2.90 5.83
C ARG A 14 1.61 1.47 6.03
N VAL A 15 1.59 1.04 7.29
CA VAL A 15 1.89 -0.34 7.67
C VAL A 15 0.58 -1.09 7.94
N GLU A 16 0.52 -2.33 7.46
CA GLU A 16 -0.55 -3.26 7.79
C GLU A 16 0.08 -4.54 8.36
N LEU A 17 -0.55 -5.09 9.39
CA LEU A 17 -0.09 -6.34 10.01
C LEU A 17 -0.77 -7.53 9.35
N TYR A 18 0.04 -8.46 8.86
CA TYR A 18 -0.39 -9.72 8.27
C TYR A 18 0.07 -10.89 9.13
N LYS A 19 -0.78 -11.92 9.28
CA LYS A 19 -0.36 -13.18 9.90
C LYS A 19 0.32 -14.06 8.86
N CYS A 20 1.54 -14.51 9.17
CA CYS A 20 2.28 -15.41 8.32
C CYS A 20 1.55 -16.77 8.22
N PRO A 21 1.19 -17.25 7.02
CA PRO A 21 0.51 -18.55 6.87
C PRO A 21 1.40 -19.74 7.23
N GLY A 22 2.73 -19.55 7.22
CA GLY A 22 3.68 -20.63 7.55
C GLY A 22 3.94 -20.84 9.04
N CYS A 23 3.84 -19.79 9.87
CA CYS A 23 4.21 -19.89 11.30
C CYS A 23 3.32 -19.09 12.25
N GLY A 24 2.33 -18.35 11.74
CA GLY A 24 1.41 -17.54 12.54
C GLY A 24 1.97 -16.23 13.07
N ALA A 25 3.27 -15.94 12.87
CA ALA A 25 3.88 -14.68 13.31
C ALA A 25 3.27 -13.48 12.60
N GLU A 26 3.20 -12.34 13.30
CA GLU A 26 2.80 -11.07 12.71
C GLU A 26 3.95 -10.52 11.88
N VAL A 27 3.64 -10.09 10.66
CA VAL A 27 4.58 -9.50 9.72
C VAL A 27 4.00 -8.19 9.24
N GLU A 28 4.80 -7.14 9.35
CA GLU A 28 4.48 -5.81 8.83
C GLU A 28 4.67 -5.81 7.31
N ILE A 29 3.68 -5.29 6.59
CA ILE A 29 3.79 -5.03 5.15
C ILE A 29 3.48 -3.55 4.91
N PHE A 30 4.40 -2.84 4.26
CA PHE A 30 4.19 -1.44 3.89
C PHE A 30 3.31 -1.30 2.65
N SER A 31 2.67 -0.14 2.49
CA SER A 31 1.73 0.15 1.39
C SER A 31 2.35 0.11 -0.01
N ASP A 32 3.67 0.24 -0.12
CA ASP A 32 4.45 0.14 -1.35
C ASP A 32 5.03 -1.27 -1.59
N GLU A 33 4.87 -2.18 -0.64
CA GLU A 33 5.37 -3.55 -0.74
C GLU A 33 4.31 -4.51 -1.27
N PHE A 34 4.67 -5.27 -2.31
CA PHE A 34 3.83 -6.35 -2.84
C PHE A 34 4.02 -7.67 -2.08
N LYS A 35 5.24 -7.89 -1.59
CA LYS A 35 5.64 -9.13 -0.93
C LYS A 35 6.62 -8.83 0.18
N VAL A 36 6.52 -9.57 1.27
CA VAL A 36 7.45 -9.52 2.39
C VAL A 36 7.92 -10.93 2.71
N LYS A 37 9.16 -11.07 3.17
CA LYS A 37 9.66 -12.33 3.69
C LYS A 37 9.44 -12.36 5.20
N CYS A 38 8.76 -13.37 5.71
CA CYS A 38 8.61 -13.56 7.15
C CYS A 38 10.00 -13.77 7.78
N HIS A 39 10.37 -12.94 8.75
CA HIS A 39 11.64 -13.04 9.46
C HIS A 39 11.74 -14.26 10.38
N ASN A 40 10.60 -14.85 10.78
CA ASN A 40 10.57 -16.00 11.67
C ASN A 40 10.80 -17.34 10.94
N CYS A 41 10.11 -17.58 9.82
CA CYS A 41 10.16 -18.88 9.12
C CYS A 41 10.64 -18.79 7.66
N GLY A 42 10.86 -17.58 7.13
CA GLY A 42 11.33 -17.38 5.76
C GLY A 42 10.26 -17.51 4.68
N THR A 43 9.00 -17.82 5.03
CA THR A 43 7.88 -17.86 4.07
C THR A 43 7.67 -16.48 3.43
N VAL A 44 7.50 -16.46 2.11
CA VAL A 44 7.15 -15.23 1.38
C VAL A 44 5.65 -15.02 1.44
N ILE A 45 5.25 -13.89 2.01
CA ILE A 45 3.86 -13.45 2.11
C ILE A 45 3.64 -12.46 0.98
N ASN A 46 2.68 -12.74 0.09
CA ASN A 46 2.30 -11.84 -0.98
C ASN A 46 0.96 -11.19 -0.63
N ARG A 47 0.81 -9.90 -0.91
CA ARG A 47 -0.49 -9.25 -0.89
C ARG A 47 -1.27 -9.68 -2.12
N GLU A 48 -2.56 -9.99 -1.95
CA GLU A 48 -3.44 -10.34 -3.08
C GLU A 48 -3.65 -9.16 -4.04
N LYS A 49 -3.55 -7.92 -3.52
CA LYS A 49 -3.72 -6.70 -4.31
C LYS A 49 -2.85 -5.56 -3.78
N LEU A 50 -2.20 -4.83 -4.68
CA LEU A 50 -1.59 -3.55 -4.35
C LEU A 50 -2.69 -2.52 -4.14
N PRO A 51 -2.73 -1.83 -2.99
CA PRO A 51 -3.70 -0.77 -2.81
C PRO A 51 -3.36 0.37 -3.78
N SER A 52 -4.31 0.72 -4.64
CA SER A 52 -4.16 1.83 -5.57
C SER A 52 -3.98 3.13 -4.79
N CYS A 53 -3.30 4.14 -5.35
CA CYS A 53 -3.04 5.41 -4.67
C CYS A 53 -4.33 6.07 -4.15
N ILE A 54 -5.47 5.80 -4.78
CA ILE A 54 -6.80 6.24 -4.34
C ILE A 54 -7.22 5.72 -2.96
N GLN A 55 -6.64 4.61 -2.49
CA GLN A 55 -7.01 3.95 -1.23
C GLN A 55 -6.27 4.52 -0.02
N TRP A 56 -5.11 5.14 -0.21
CA TRP A 56 -4.23 5.52 0.92
C TRP A 56 -3.52 6.87 0.77
N CYS A 57 -3.29 7.35 -0.47
CA CYS A 57 -2.55 8.59 -0.70
C CYS A 57 -3.47 9.80 -0.53
N ALA A 58 -3.16 10.67 0.44
CA ALA A 58 -3.94 11.88 0.71
C ALA A 58 -3.98 12.84 -0.48
N SER A 59 -2.93 12.87 -1.30
CA SER A 59 -2.85 13.70 -2.50
C SER A 59 -3.58 13.11 -3.70
N ALA A 60 -4.08 11.86 -3.64
CA ALA A 60 -4.64 11.19 -4.81
C ALA A 60 -5.86 11.92 -5.41
N ARG A 61 -6.71 12.53 -4.59
CA ARG A 61 -7.85 13.34 -5.06
C ARG A 61 -7.39 14.55 -5.87
N GLN A 62 -6.39 15.27 -5.36
CA GLN A 62 -5.81 16.41 -6.07
C GLN A 62 -5.08 15.97 -7.35
N CYS A 63 -4.36 14.84 -7.31
CA CYS A 63 -3.62 14.33 -8.47
C CYS A 63 -4.53 13.81 -9.59
N LEU A 64 -5.64 13.15 -9.25
CA LEU A 64 -6.57 12.58 -10.23
C LEU A 64 -7.58 13.61 -10.75
N GLY A 65 -7.89 14.64 -9.95
CA GLY A 65 -9.00 15.56 -10.20
C GLY A 65 -10.35 14.96 -9.83
N GLU A 66 -11.34 15.83 -9.59
CA GLU A 66 -12.68 15.45 -9.08
C GLU A 66 -13.39 14.42 -9.96
N GLU A 67 -13.34 14.60 -11.28
CA GLU A 67 -14.07 13.74 -12.23
C GLU A 67 -13.55 12.30 -12.20
N ARG A 68 -12.23 12.13 -12.37
CA ARG A 68 -11.59 10.81 -12.35
C ARG A 68 -11.63 10.18 -10.95
N TRP A 69 -11.59 11.00 -9.89
CA TRP A 69 -11.73 10.53 -8.52
C TRP A 69 -13.09 9.86 -8.28
N ARG A 70 -14.19 10.50 -8.70
CA ARG A 70 -15.56 9.96 -8.55
C ARG A 70 -15.75 8.66 -9.32
N GLN A 71 -15.33 8.62 -10.59
CA GLN A 71 -15.38 7.42 -11.44
C GLN A 71 -14.69 6.21 -10.80
N LEU A 72 -13.51 6.41 -10.20
CA LEU A 72 -12.73 5.35 -9.57
C LEU A 72 -13.23 4.96 -8.16
N ARG A 73 -13.95 5.86 -7.48
CA ARG A 73 -14.59 5.58 -6.18
C ARG A 73 -15.99 4.97 -6.33
N GLY A 74 -16.58 5.01 -7.52
CA GLY A 74 -17.92 4.49 -7.80
C GLY A 74 -19.05 5.42 -7.34
N GLU A 75 -18.80 6.73 -7.32
CA GLU A 75 -19.82 7.78 -7.07
C GLU A 75 -20.29 8.42 -8.38
#